data_AF-X8CB54-F1
#
_entry.id   AF-X8CB54-F1
#
_cell.length_a   1.000
_cell.length_b   1.000
_cell.length_c   1.000
_cell.angle_alpha   90.00
_cell.angle_beta   90.00
_cell.angle_gamma   90.00
#
_symmetry.space_group_name_H-M   'P 1'
#
loop_
_entity.id
_entity.type
_entity.pdbx_description
1 polymer ?
#
loop_
_entity_poly.entity_id
_entity_poly.type
_entity_poly.pdbx_seq_one_letter_code
_entity_poly.pdbx_strand_id
1 'polypeptide(L)'
;MRSFANITPARAGITGAVLALVRPDVALICVPAGLGIGTSGLGVAGDWAAAAFFVAIAASSVAIPILAYVAAGSRLDDTLARLKDWMDRNNAALLAAVLVVIGAMVLYHGIHAL
;
A
#
# COMPACT_ATOMS: atom_id res chain seq x y z
N MET A 1 12.18 21.03 -0.10
CA MET A 1 10.88 20.36 0.16
C MET A 1 10.44 20.64 1.60
N ARG A 2 9.74 21.75 1.89
CA ARG A 2 9.31 22.12 3.26
C ARG A 2 7.80 22.06 3.50
N SER A 3 7.00 21.65 2.51
CA SER A 3 5.53 21.82 2.58
C SER A 3 4.77 20.69 3.30
N PHE A 4 5.39 19.54 3.56
CA PHE A 4 4.72 18.39 4.21
C PHE A 4 4.81 18.39 5.73
N ALA A 5 5.65 19.25 6.34
CA ALA A 5 5.89 19.25 7.79
C ALA A 5 4.73 19.89 8.60
N ASN A 6 3.86 20.69 7.96
CA ASN A 6 2.76 21.40 8.62
C ASN A 6 1.37 20.85 8.25
N ILE A 7 1.30 19.59 7.81
CA ILE A 7 0.02 18.98 7.47
C ILE A 7 -0.61 18.46 8.76
N THR A 8 -1.75 19.04 9.15
CA THR A 8 -2.60 18.53 10.23
C THR A 8 -2.99 17.07 9.95
N PRO A 9 -3.10 16.21 10.97
CA PRO A 9 -3.32 14.76 10.78
C PRO A 9 -4.52 14.43 9.89
N ALA A 10 -5.59 15.23 9.96
CA ALA A 10 -6.75 15.11 9.06
C ALA A 10 -6.39 15.35 7.59
N ARG A 11 -5.58 16.38 7.30
CA ARG A 11 -5.19 16.74 5.94
C ARG A 11 -4.15 15.77 5.37
N ALA A 12 -3.35 15.13 6.23
CA ALA A 12 -2.44 14.05 5.84
C ALA A 12 -3.24 12.80 5.45
N GLY A 13 -4.26 12.46 6.24
CA GLY A 13 -5.19 11.37 5.93
C GLY A 13 -5.90 11.58 4.60
N ILE A 14 -6.45 12.77 4.37
CA ILE A 14 -7.13 13.11 3.10
C ILE A 14 -6.15 13.03 1.93
N THR A 15 -4.95 13.62 2.07
CA THR A 15 -3.96 13.59 0.99
C THR A 15 -3.53 12.16 0.67
N GLY A 16 -3.33 11.32 1.69
CA GLY A 16 -3.02 9.89 1.53
C GLY A 16 -4.15 9.13 0.84
N ALA A 17 -5.41 9.37 1.22
CA ALA A 17 -6.57 8.73 0.59
C ALA A 17 -6.71 9.12 -0.89
N VAL A 18 -6.54 10.40 -1.21
CA VAL A 18 -6.56 10.89 -2.60
C VAL A 18 -5.40 10.28 -3.39
N LEU A 19 -4.19 10.26 -2.82
CA LEU A 19 -3.04 9.66 -3.49
C LEU A 19 -3.22 8.16 -3.74
N ALA A 20 -3.80 7.43 -2.78
CA ALA A 20 -4.10 6.00 -2.94
C ALA A 20 -5.11 5.74 -4.07
N LEU A 21 -6.12 6.60 -4.22
CA LEU A 21 -7.13 6.49 -5.28
C LEU A 21 -6.58 6.84 -6.67
N VAL A 22 -5.66 7.80 -6.75
CA VAL A 22 -5.08 8.27 -8.03
C VAL A 22 -3.93 7.37 -8.48
N ARG A 23 -3.42 6.49 -7.61
CA ARG A 23 -2.29 5.61 -7.88
C ARG A 23 -2.71 4.37 -8.68
N PRO A 24 -2.35 4.29 -9.98
CA PRO A 24 -2.79 3.19 -10.84
C PRO A 24 -2.17 1.84 -10.43
N ASP A 25 -0.98 1.85 -9.85
CA ASP A 25 -0.29 0.67 -9.34
C ASP A 25 -1.08 -0.01 -8.22
N VAL A 26 -1.67 0.77 -7.32
CA VAL A 26 -2.52 0.27 -6.23
C VAL A 26 -3.85 -0.24 -6.78
N ALA A 27 -4.47 0.52 -7.70
CA ALA A 27 -5.73 0.12 -8.33
C ALA A 27 -5.61 -1.23 -9.08
N LEU A 28 -4.50 -1.46 -9.78
CA LEU A 28 -4.24 -2.70 -10.51
C LEU A 28 -4.16 -3.94 -9.61
N ILE A 29 -3.73 -3.81 -8.35
CA ILE A 29 -3.71 -4.91 -7.38
C ILE A 29 -5.05 -5.03 -6.65
N CYS A 30 -5.63 -3.91 -6.21
CA CYS A 30 -6.84 -3.91 -5.37
C CYS A 30 -8.10 -4.30 -6.12
N VAL A 31 -8.24 -3.93 -7.40
CA VAL A 31 -9.44 -4.24 -8.20
C VAL A 31 -9.62 -5.76 -8.39
N PRO A 32 -8.61 -6.53 -8.85
CA PRO A 32 -8.71 -7.99 -8.96
C PRO A 32 -8.94 -8.68 -7.61
N ALA A 33 -8.26 -8.21 -6.55
CA ALA A 33 -8.45 -8.76 -5.20
C ALA A 33 -9.88 -8.56 -4.69
N GLY A 34 -10.45 -7.36 -4.89
CA GLY A 34 -11.84 -7.06 -4.55
C GLY A 34 -12.85 -7.85 -5.37
N LEU A 35 -12.59 -8.04 -6.67
CA LEU A 35 -13.40 -8.91 -7.52
C LEU A 35 -13.36 -10.37 -7.04
N GLY A 36 -12.18 -10.90 -6.72
CA GLY A 36 -12.04 -12.25 -6.19
C GLY A 36 -12.79 -12.48 -4.89
N ILE A 37 -12.80 -11.49 -3.98
CA ILE A 37 -13.58 -11.54 -2.74
C ILE A 37 -15.08 -11.48 -3.06
N GLY A 38 -15.51 -10.53 -3.90
CA GLY A 38 -16.94 -10.33 -4.23
C GLY A 38 -17.58 -11.46 -5.04
N THR A 39 -16.81 -12.22 -5.80
CA THR A 39 -17.31 -13.39 -6.56
C THR A 39 -17.22 -14.70 -5.79
N SER A 40 -16.70 -14.68 -4.55
CA SER A 40 -16.45 -15.90 -3.76
C SER A 40 -17.72 -16.59 -3.23
N GLY A 41 -18.87 -15.91 -3.25
CA GLY A 41 -20.16 -16.49 -2.87
C GLY A 41 -20.29 -16.80 -1.37
N LEU A 42 -19.45 -16.20 -0.52
CA LEU A 42 -19.41 -16.45 0.93
C LEU A 42 -20.60 -15.81 1.70
N GLY A 43 -21.44 -15.04 1.01
CA GLY A 43 -22.52 -14.25 1.59
C GLY A 43 -22.02 -12.93 2.20
N VAL A 44 -22.92 -11.96 2.39
CA VAL A 44 -22.56 -10.57 2.76
C VAL A 44 -21.64 -10.50 3.99
N ALA A 45 -21.87 -11.33 5.01
CA ALA A 45 -21.03 -11.35 6.21
C ALA A 45 -19.64 -11.94 5.95
N GLY A 46 -19.52 -12.96 5.10
CA GLY A 46 -18.26 -13.60 4.73
C GLY A 46 -17.39 -12.68 3.87
N ASP A 47 -18.00 -11.98 2.91
CA ASP A 47 -17.31 -11.02 2.05
C ASP A 47 -16.73 -9.86 2.87
N TRP A 48 -17.50 -9.34 3.84
CA TRP A 48 -17.01 -8.30 4.76
C TRP A 48 -15.86 -8.79 5.65
N ALA A 49 -15.91 -10.04 6.12
CA ALA A 49 -14.83 -10.62 6.91
C ALA A 49 -13.55 -10.82 6.07
N ALA A 50 -13.68 -11.32 4.84
CA ALA A 50 -12.56 -11.48 3.91
C ALA A 50 -11.96 -10.12 3.52
N ALA A 51 -12.79 -9.12 3.25
CA ALA A 51 -12.34 -7.76 2.98
C ALA A 51 -11.62 -7.15 4.18
N ALA A 52 -12.15 -7.30 5.40
CA ALA A 52 -11.51 -6.82 6.62
C ALA A 52 -10.14 -7.49 6.85
N PHE A 53 -10.03 -8.79 6.61
CA PHE A 53 -8.76 -9.52 6.72
C PHE A 53 -7.74 -9.08 5.67
N PHE A 54 -8.17 -8.92 4.42
CA PHE A 54 -7.32 -8.39 3.35
C PHE A 54 -6.81 -6.98 3.69
N VAL A 55 -7.69 -6.10 4.15
CA VAL A 55 -7.33 -4.74 4.58
C VAL A 55 -6.37 -4.76 5.76
N ALA A 56 -6.60 -5.62 6.76
CA ALA A 56 -5.71 -5.73 7.92
C ALA A 56 -4.29 -6.15 7.52
N ILE A 57 -4.16 -7.16 6.65
CA ILE A 57 -2.86 -7.59 6.14
C ILE A 57 -2.22 -6.48 5.31
N ALA A 58 -2.95 -5.91 4.36
CA ALA A 58 -2.43 -4.84 3.50
C ALA A 58 -1.95 -3.63 4.33
N ALA A 59 -2.75 -3.21 5.31
CA ALA A 59 -2.44 -2.09 6.19
C ALA A 59 -1.27 -2.37 7.13
N SER A 60 -1.05 -3.63 7.53
CA SER A 60 0.04 -3.99 8.45
C SER A 60 1.42 -3.60 7.93
N SER A 61 1.63 -3.67 6.61
CA SER A 61 2.90 -3.31 5.97
C SER A 61 3.28 -1.83 6.14
N VAL A 62 2.29 -0.96 6.34
CA VAL A 62 2.46 0.48 6.54
C VAL A 62 2.28 0.85 8.01
N ALA A 63 1.36 0.19 8.71
CA ALA A 63 1.08 0.43 10.13
C ALA A 63 2.27 0.08 11.02
N ILE A 64 2.98 -1.02 10.75
CA ILE A 64 4.13 -1.45 11.55
C ILE A 64 5.25 -0.37 11.54
N PRO A 65 5.74 0.12 10.38
CA PRO A 65 6.73 1.20 10.35
C PRO A 65 6.27 2.48 11.04
N ILE A 66 5.01 2.86 10.87
CA ILE A 66 4.45 4.08 11.46
C ILE A 66 4.41 3.96 12.98
N LEU A 67 3.89 2.85 13.52
CA LEU A 67 3.83 2.60 14.96
C LEU A 67 5.23 2.49 15.56
N ALA A 68 6.18 1.86 14.86
CA ALA A 68 7.57 1.80 15.29
C ALA A 68 8.21 3.19 15.37
N TYR A 69 7.94 4.07 14.40
CA TYR A 69 8.42 5.46 14.43
C TYR A 69 7.79 6.25 15.60
N VAL A 70 6.49 6.10 15.82
CA VAL A 70 5.80 6.77 16.94
C VAL A 70 6.36 6.29 18.30
N ALA A 71 6.66 5.01 18.44
CA ALA A 71 7.19 4.45 19.68
C ALA A 71 8.67 4.82 19.93
N ALA A 72 9.49 4.88 18.89
CA ALA A 72 10.93 5.10 19.01
C ALA A 72 11.36 6.56 18.82
N GLY A 73 10.47 7.42 18.30
CA GLY A 73 10.66 8.86 18.17
C GLY A 73 11.92 9.25 17.41
N SER A 74 12.62 10.29 17.89
CA SER A 74 13.79 10.90 17.25
C SER A 74 15.02 9.98 17.11
N ARG A 75 15.05 8.81 17.77
CA ARG A 75 16.11 7.82 17.56
C ARG A 75 16.04 7.14 16.19
N LEU A 76 14.87 7.17 15.55
CA LEU A 76 14.68 6.59 14.23
C LEU A 76 14.88 7.59 13.08
N ASP A 77 15.02 8.89 13.36
CA ASP A 77 15.17 9.92 12.32
C ASP A 77 16.41 9.66 11.45
N ASP A 78 17.57 9.37 12.05
CA ASP A 78 18.79 9.06 11.29
C ASP A 78 18.67 7.76 10.49
N THR A 79 17.94 6.78 11.01
CA THR A 79 17.73 5.50 10.33
C THR A 79 16.75 5.65 9.17
N LEU A 80 15.65 6.39 9.36
CA LEU A 80 14.70 6.73 8.31
C LEU A 80 15.30 7.64 7.26
N ALA A 81 16.18 8.58 7.63
CA ALA A 81 16.91 9.42 6.70
C ALA A 81 17.83 8.58 5.80
N ARG A 82 18.62 7.67 6.39
CA ARG A 82 19.44 6.71 5.61
C ARG A 82 18.60 5.79 4.74
N LEU A 83 17.45 5.33 5.24
CA LEU A 83 16.53 4.48 4.47
C LEU A 83 15.94 5.26 3.30
N LYS A 84 15.53 6.52 3.52
CA LYS A 84 15.04 7.41 2.46
C LYS A 84 16.12 7.67 1.41
N ASP A 85 17.35 7.97 1.81
CA ASP A 85 18.45 8.17 0.87
C ASP A 85 18.78 6.91 0.08
N TRP A 86 18.62 5.73 0.69
CA TRP A 86 18.75 4.46 -0.02
C TRP A 86 17.60 4.23 -1.00
N MET A 87 16.36 4.50 -0.57
CA MET A 87 15.17 4.40 -1.41
C MET A 87 15.20 5.36 -2.58
N ASP A 88 15.62 6.62 -2.40
CA ASP A 88 15.72 7.61 -3.47
C ASP A 88 16.80 7.19 -4.49
N ARG A 89 17.93 6.65 -4.01
CA ARG A 89 18.98 6.10 -4.88
C ARG A 89 18.52 4.87 -5.65
N ASN A 90 17.72 4.02 -5.02
CA ASN A 90 17.24 2.77 -5.62
C ASN A 90 15.80 2.83 -6.13
N ASN A 91 15.23 4.04 -6.25
CA ASN A 91 13.81 4.25 -6.56
C ASN A 91 13.45 3.65 -7.92
N ALA A 92 14.33 3.81 -8.90
CA ALA A 92 14.15 3.22 -10.22
C ALA A 92 14.08 1.68 -10.18
N ALA A 93 14.93 1.04 -9.36
CA ALA A 93 14.92 -0.41 -9.22
C ALA A 93 13.70 -0.91 -8.43
N LEU A 94 13.26 -0.16 -7.41
CA LEU A 94 12.03 -0.46 -6.66
C LEU A 94 10.79 -0.35 -7.55
N LEU A 95 10.67 0.73 -8.31
CA LEU A 95 9.57 0.91 -9.27
C LEU A 95 9.58 -0.19 -10.33
N ALA A 96 10.75 -0.53 -10.87
CA ALA A 96 10.88 -1.64 -11.82
C ALA A 96 10.44 -2.98 -11.22
N ALA A 97 10.88 -3.29 -9.99
CA ALA A 97 10.50 -4.52 -9.30
C ALA A 97 8.98 -4.57 -9.04
N VAL A 98 8.38 -3.49 -8.55
CA VAL A 98 6.93 -3.40 -8.34
C VAL A 98 6.17 -3.57 -9.66
N LEU A 99 6.62 -2.93 -10.74
CA LEU A 99 5.98 -3.05 -12.06
C LEU A 99 6.07 -4.49 -12.60
N VAL A 100 7.20 -5.16 -12.40
CA VAL A 100 7.38 -6.58 -12.77
C VAL A 100 6.45 -7.48 -11.97
N VAL A 101 6.34 -7.26 -10.65
CA VAL A 101 5.43 -8.04 -9.79
C VAL A 101 3.98 -7.83 -10.19
N ILE A 102 3.55 -6.57 -10.40
CA ILE A 102 2.19 -6.26 -10.88
C ILE A 102 1.96 -6.91 -12.25
N GLY A 103 2.91 -6.77 -13.19
CA GLY A 103 2.81 -7.37 -14.52
C GLY A 103 2.66 -8.89 -14.47
N ALA A 104 3.48 -9.58 -13.66
CA ALA A 104 3.40 -11.02 -13.48
C ALA A 104 2.05 -11.43 -12.84
N MET A 105 1.58 -10.68 -11.84
CA MET A 105 0.32 -10.95 -11.16
C MET A 105 -0.89 -10.75 -12.09
N VAL A 106 -0.88 -9.70 -12.91
CA VAL A 106 -1.89 -9.45 -13.94
C VAL A 106 -1.85 -10.56 -15.00
N LEU A 107 -0.67 -10.99 -15.43
CA LEU A 107 -0.53 -12.08 -16.41
C LEU A 107 -1.07 -13.40 -15.86
N TYR A 108 -0.78 -13.72 -14.58
CA TYR A 108 -1.28 -14.90 -13.91
C TYR A 108 -2.82 -14.91 -13.82
N HIS A 109 -3.41 -13.81 -13.36
CA HIS A 109 -4.87 -13.70 -13.27
C HIS A 109 -5.53 -13.66 -14.65
N GLY A 110 -4.91 -13.01 -15.64
CA GLY A 110 -5.41 -12.96 -17.01
C GLY A 110 -5.40 -14.32 -17.70
N ILE A 111 -4.38 -15.15 -17.46
CA ILE A 111 -4.30 -16.51 -18.00
C ILE A 111 -5.28 -17.45 -17.29
N HIS A 112 -5.51 -17.27 -15.98
CA HIS A 112 -6.49 -18.08 -15.25
C HIS A 112 -7.95 -17.65 -15.44
N ALA A 113 -8.20 -16.43 -15.92
CA ALA A 113 -9.54 -15.94 -16.24
C ALA A 113 -10.03 -16.33 -17.64
N LEU A 114 -9.17 -16.93 -18.48
CA LEU A 114 -9.51 -17.47 -19.80
C LEU A 114 -9.73 -18.98 -19.74
#